data_AF-B1WBX2-F1
#
_entry.id   AF-B1WBX2-F1
#
_cell.length_a   1.000
_cell.length_b   1.000
_cell.length_c   1.000
_cell.angle_alpha   90.00
_cell.angle_beta   90.00
_cell.angle_gamma   90.00
#
_symmetry.space_group_name_H-M   'P 1'
#
loop_
_entity.id
_entity.type
_entity.pdbx_description
1 polymer ?
#
loop_
_entity_poly.entity_id
_entity_poly.type
_entity_poly.pdbx_seq_one_letter_code
_entity_poly.pdbx_strand_id
1 'polypeptide(L)'
;MLHFIQKISGASSKILKNPFTVRLRASRLDILSPKTCLPRDFSSLSPRTWLSTSFQVCMRKIQCYHASPCNSKKQQKEAVLPPKKPSTITYLRDSPKPALYTTLVGLIPFAAPPLIMVITKSYLPILAFTQMAYGASFLAFLGGIRWGFVLPEGSPAKPDYINLASSMSPVLFSWVAILFSERLNEAIVTLIIGLGIALHNELFLLPHYPNWFKALRIISTLVAFISLVITLILENIYPEKGPRRFD
;
A
#
# COMPACT_ATOMS: atom_id res chain seq x y z
N MET A 1 23.89 19.00 -12.70
CA MET A 1 23.07 17.88 -13.27
C MET A 1 22.69 18.08 -14.75
N LEU A 2 22.56 19.31 -15.24
CA LEU A 2 22.23 19.61 -16.64
C LEU A 2 23.20 18.99 -17.66
N HIS A 3 24.51 19.00 -17.39
CA HIS A 3 25.52 18.50 -18.33
C HIS A 3 25.48 16.97 -18.57
N PHE A 4 25.00 16.19 -17.60
CA PHE A 4 24.86 14.74 -17.73
C PHE A 4 23.56 14.36 -18.47
N ILE A 5 22.49 15.13 -18.23
CA ILE A 5 21.22 15.01 -18.96
C ILE A 5 21.42 15.40 -20.43
N GLN A 6 22.22 16.43 -20.71
CA GLN A 6 22.51 16.87 -22.09
C GLN A 6 23.37 15.85 -22.86
N LYS A 7 24.27 15.13 -22.17
CA LYS A 7 25.08 14.06 -22.77
C LYS A 7 24.25 12.81 -23.12
N ILE A 8 23.18 12.54 -22.38
CA ILE A 8 22.22 11.47 -22.69
C ILE A 8 21.20 11.94 -23.73
N SER A 9 20.83 13.22 -23.72
CA SER A 9 19.91 13.82 -24.71
C SER A 9 20.52 13.99 -26.11
N GLY A 10 21.85 14.00 -26.24
CA GLY A 10 22.55 14.10 -27.53
C GLY A 10 22.71 12.78 -28.28
N ALA A 11 22.38 11.65 -27.66
CA ALA A 11 22.55 10.32 -28.23
C ALA A 11 21.19 9.67 -28.55
N SER A 12 20.93 9.47 -29.85
CA SER A 12 19.89 8.60 -30.42
C SER A 12 18.49 9.21 -30.64
N SER A 13 18.35 10.00 -31.70
CA SER A 13 17.05 10.33 -32.32
C SER A 13 16.62 9.37 -33.44
N LYS A 14 17.29 8.21 -33.61
CA LYS A 14 17.06 7.31 -34.77
C LYS A 14 16.21 6.06 -34.50
N ILE A 15 15.66 5.86 -33.29
CA ILE A 15 14.98 4.60 -32.91
C ILE A 15 13.44 4.72 -32.73
N LEU A 16 12.84 5.91 -32.81
CA LEU A 16 11.40 6.09 -32.62
C LEU A 16 10.62 6.15 -33.95
N LYS A 17 10.64 5.05 -34.72
CA LYS A 17 9.75 4.84 -35.89
C LYS A 17 9.16 3.43 -35.86
N ASN A 18 8.32 3.14 -34.88
CA ASN A 18 7.28 2.10 -35.04
C ASN A 18 6.20 2.28 -33.97
N PRO A 19 4.97 2.69 -34.32
CA PRO A 19 3.86 2.64 -33.39
C PRO A 19 3.39 1.19 -33.25
N PHE A 20 3.60 0.60 -32.08
CA PHE A 20 2.97 -0.67 -31.72
C PHE A 20 1.46 -0.45 -31.57
N THR A 21 0.69 -0.76 -32.61
CA THR A 21 -0.77 -0.87 -32.55
C THR A 21 -1.15 -2.15 -31.79
N VAL A 22 -1.48 -2.03 -30.51
CA VAL A 22 -2.16 -3.08 -29.75
C VAL A 22 -3.66 -3.01 -30.06
N ARG A 23 -4.15 -4.00 -30.80
CA ARG A 23 -5.57 -4.17 -31.15
C ARG A 23 -6.30 -4.83 -29.98
N LEU A 24 -7.13 -4.08 -29.26
CA LEU A 24 -8.05 -4.63 -28.26
C LEU A 24 -9.15 -5.44 -28.96
N ARG A 25 -9.15 -6.76 -28.77
CA ARG A 25 -10.18 -7.67 -29.28
C ARG A 25 -11.29 -7.77 -28.26
N ALA A 26 -12.42 -7.10 -28.50
CA ALA A 26 -13.67 -7.33 -27.77
C ALA A 26 -14.31 -8.63 -28.26
N SER A 27 -14.46 -9.61 -27.37
CA SER A 27 -15.25 -10.81 -27.60
C SER A 27 -16.68 -10.59 -27.10
N ARG A 28 -17.64 -10.48 -28.02
CA ARG A 28 -19.08 -10.75 -27.78
C ARG A 28 -19.43 -12.12 -28.36
N LEU A 29 -20.03 -12.97 -27.55
CA LEU A 29 -20.83 -14.19 -27.84
C LEU A 29 -21.65 -14.40 -26.55
N ASP A 30 -22.93 -14.73 -26.47
CA ASP A 30 -24.01 -15.11 -27.38
C ASP A 30 -25.34 -14.85 -26.62
N ILE A 31 -26.36 -14.22 -27.23
CA ILE A 31 -27.56 -14.87 -27.79
C ILE A 31 -28.19 -15.91 -26.84
N LEU A 32 -29.34 -15.54 -26.23
CA LEU A 32 -30.56 -16.35 -26.14
C LEU A 32 -31.73 -15.48 -25.62
N SER A 33 -32.81 -15.43 -26.38
CA SER A 33 -34.08 -14.71 -26.17
C SER A 33 -35.23 -15.70 -26.46
N PRO A 34 -36.54 -15.38 -26.25
CA PRO A 34 -37.31 -15.70 -25.05
C PRO A 34 -38.59 -16.52 -25.37
N LYS A 35 -39.29 -17.05 -24.36
CA LYS A 35 -40.65 -17.61 -24.51
C LYS A 35 -41.56 -17.30 -23.31
N THR A 36 -42.57 -16.45 -23.58
CA THR A 36 -44.02 -16.59 -23.27
C THR A 36 -44.49 -17.16 -21.92
N CYS A 37 -45.31 -16.41 -21.16
CA CYS A 37 -46.77 -16.64 -21.02
C CYS A 37 -47.50 -15.74 -19.98
N LEU A 38 -48.67 -15.24 -20.40
CA LEU A 38 -49.93 -14.89 -19.67
C LEU A 38 -50.02 -13.75 -18.62
N PRO A 39 -50.87 -12.72 -18.88
CA PRO A 39 -51.57 -11.91 -17.86
C PRO A 39 -53.08 -12.25 -17.79
N ARG A 40 -53.84 -11.57 -16.90
CA ARG A 40 -55.34 -11.51 -16.71
C ARG A 40 -55.79 -12.16 -15.37
N ASP A 41 -56.58 -11.59 -14.43
CA ASP A 41 -57.54 -10.48 -14.34
C ASP A 41 -57.89 -10.16 -12.84
N PHE A 42 -58.70 -9.10 -12.64
CA PHE A 42 -59.63 -8.79 -11.53
C PHE A 42 -59.28 -7.66 -10.51
N SER A 43 -59.71 -6.44 -10.90
CA SER A 43 -60.61 -5.50 -10.18
C SER A 43 -60.91 -5.72 -8.68
N SER A 44 -60.97 -4.71 -7.80
CA SER A 44 -61.91 -3.57 -7.85
C SER A 44 -61.66 -2.56 -6.71
N LEU A 45 -62.22 -1.36 -6.89
CA LEU A 45 -62.11 -0.15 -6.07
C LEU A 45 -62.73 -0.25 -4.67
N SER A 46 -62.15 0.42 -3.67
CA SER A 46 -62.61 1.75 -3.19
C SER A 46 -61.72 2.31 -2.04
N PRO A 47 -61.53 3.64 -1.94
CA PRO A 47 -60.91 4.30 -0.79
C PRO A 47 -61.95 5.12 0.01
N ARG A 48 -61.67 5.45 1.30
CA ARG A 48 -61.93 6.76 1.95
C ARG A 48 -61.78 6.71 3.49
N THR A 49 -60.76 7.42 3.98
CA THR A 49 -60.60 8.24 5.22
C THR A 49 -61.44 7.95 6.48
N TRP A 50 -60.82 7.98 7.67
CA TRP A 50 -60.88 9.09 8.65
C TRP A 50 -60.17 8.73 9.97
N LEU A 51 -59.57 9.76 10.57
CA LEU A 51 -58.80 9.79 11.82
C LEU A 51 -59.62 9.35 13.04
N SER A 52 -58.97 8.78 14.07
CA SER A 52 -58.70 9.49 15.34
C SER A 52 -58.27 8.51 16.46
N THR A 53 -57.52 9.09 17.38
CA THR A 53 -56.76 8.57 18.52
C THR A 53 -57.58 7.97 19.65
N SER A 54 -57.03 6.94 20.33
CA SER A 54 -57.14 6.84 21.78
C SER A 54 -55.98 6.03 22.38
N PHE A 55 -55.34 6.65 23.37
CA PHE A 55 -54.28 6.11 24.22
C PHE A 55 -54.75 4.88 25.01
N GLN A 56 -53.89 3.85 25.13
CA GLN A 56 -53.87 3.01 26.33
C GLN A 56 -52.42 2.71 26.71
N VAL A 57 -51.99 3.32 27.82
CA VAL A 57 -50.83 2.96 28.63
C VAL A 57 -51.18 1.69 29.40
N CYS A 58 -50.36 0.64 29.29
CA CYS A 58 -50.36 -0.48 30.22
C CYS A 58 -48.97 -0.62 30.84
N MET A 59 -48.89 -0.19 32.11
CA MET A 59 -47.79 -0.45 33.03
C MET A 59 -47.97 -1.84 33.66
N ARG A 60 -46.88 -2.63 33.75
CA ARG A 60 -46.48 -3.50 34.89
C ARG A 60 -45.79 -4.79 34.42
N LYS A 61 -44.50 -4.93 34.73
CA LYS A 61 -44.05 -5.71 35.90
C LYS A 61 -42.54 -5.59 36.06
N ILE A 62 -42.16 -5.00 37.19
CA ILE A 62 -40.83 -5.09 37.79
C ILE A 62 -40.63 -6.55 38.15
N GLN A 63 -39.59 -7.18 37.61
CA GLN A 63 -39.19 -8.53 37.96
C GLN A 63 -37.81 -8.48 38.62
N CYS A 64 -37.75 -9.17 39.76
CA CYS A 64 -36.89 -8.88 40.89
C CYS A 64 -35.41 -9.16 40.64
N TYR A 65 -34.59 -8.31 41.24
CA TYR A 65 -33.16 -8.51 41.46
C TYR A 65 -32.92 -9.84 42.21
N HIS A 66 -32.42 -10.85 41.50
CA HIS A 66 -31.78 -12.00 42.12
C HIS A 66 -30.38 -11.59 42.59
N ALA A 67 -30.24 -11.30 43.88
CA ALA A 67 -28.95 -11.25 44.55
C ALA A 67 -28.45 -12.69 44.75
N SER A 68 -27.53 -13.13 43.89
CA SER A 68 -26.83 -14.42 44.03
C SER A 68 -25.56 -14.23 44.86
N PRO A 69 -25.40 -14.92 46.01
CA PRO A 69 -24.18 -14.86 46.80
C PRO A 69 -23.22 -15.95 46.30
N CYS A 70 -22.30 -15.61 45.39
CA CYS A 70 -21.27 -16.54 44.95
C CYS A 70 -19.88 -16.09 45.39
N ASN A 71 -19.58 -16.48 46.63
CA ASN A 71 -18.32 -17.02 47.11
C ASN A 71 -17.04 -16.59 46.36
N SER A 72 -16.35 -15.61 46.94
CA SER A 72 -14.98 -15.21 46.60
C SER A 72 -13.97 -16.31 46.98
N LYS A 73 -14.07 -17.47 46.33
CA LYS A 73 -12.96 -18.40 46.22
C LYS A 73 -11.91 -17.74 45.34
N LYS A 74 -10.74 -17.52 45.94
CA LYS A 74 -9.45 -17.21 45.29
C LYS A 74 -9.22 -18.15 44.09
N GLN A 75 -9.79 -17.82 42.93
CA GLN A 75 -9.25 -18.27 41.67
C GLN A 75 -8.04 -17.38 41.41
N GLN A 76 -6.85 -17.93 41.66
CA GLN A 76 -5.74 -17.72 40.75
C GLN A 76 -6.26 -18.10 39.35
N LYS A 77 -6.94 -17.17 38.68
CA LYS A 77 -7.02 -17.15 37.23
C LYS A 77 -5.63 -16.80 36.80
N GLU A 78 -4.82 -17.83 36.57
CA GLU A 78 -3.85 -17.81 35.50
C GLU A 78 -4.53 -17.13 34.32
N ALA A 79 -4.13 -15.89 34.04
CA ALA A 79 -4.66 -15.14 32.93
C ALA A 79 -4.21 -15.90 31.68
N VAL A 80 -5.07 -16.80 31.20
CA VAL A 80 -4.94 -17.43 29.89
C VAL A 80 -5.00 -16.29 28.89
N LEU A 81 -3.83 -15.71 28.61
CA LEU A 81 -3.62 -14.73 27.56
C LEU A 81 -4.22 -15.34 26.30
N PRO A 82 -5.12 -14.62 25.59
CA PRO A 82 -5.61 -15.12 24.31
C PRO A 82 -4.40 -15.45 23.44
N PRO A 83 -4.41 -16.56 22.67
CA PRO A 83 -3.28 -16.95 21.84
C PRO A 83 -2.84 -15.75 21.02
N LYS A 84 -1.58 -15.32 21.23
CA LYS A 84 -1.01 -14.12 20.60
C LYS A 84 -1.24 -14.26 19.10
N LYS A 85 -2.06 -13.36 18.53
CA LYS A 85 -2.35 -13.35 17.09
C LYS A 85 -1.00 -13.47 16.35
N PRO A 86 -0.84 -14.44 15.42
CA PRO A 86 0.43 -14.65 14.75
C PRO A 86 0.89 -13.33 14.13
N SER A 87 2.18 -13.02 14.30
CA SER A 87 2.75 -11.80 13.74
C SER A 87 2.53 -11.79 12.22
N THR A 88 2.22 -10.64 11.63
CA THR A 88 1.97 -10.54 10.19
C THR A 88 3.13 -11.13 9.37
N ILE A 89 4.37 -11.03 9.86
CA ILE A 89 5.59 -11.57 9.26
C ILE A 89 5.54 -13.10 9.09
N THR A 90 4.81 -13.83 9.95
CA THR A 90 4.69 -15.30 9.86
C THR A 90 4.04 -15.74 8.54
N TYR A 91 3.13 -14.94 7.99
CA TYR A 91 2.43 -15.23 6.73
C TYR A 91 3.29 -15.08 5.47
N LEU A 92 4.57 -14.70 5.59
CA LEU A 92 5.48 -14.64 4.45
C LEU A 92 5.66 -15.97 3.76
N ARG A 93 5.65 -17.06 4.53
CA ARG A 93 5.81 -18.42 3.99
C ARG A 93 4.64 -18.82 3.09
N ASP A 94 3.49 -18.19 3.27
CA ASP A 94 2.29 -18.41 2.48
C ASP A 94 2.24 -17.56 1.20
N SER A 95 3.27 -16.73 0.96
CA SER A 95 3.34 -15.87 -0.22
C SER A 95 3.48 -16.71 -1.50
N PRO A 96 2.81 -16.32 -2.60
CA PRO A 96 3.10 -16.88 -3.90
C PRO A 96 4.59 -16.74 -4.22
N LYS A 97 5.26 -17.86 -4.51
CA LYS A 97 6.68 -17.91 -4.87
C LYS A 97 7.12 -16.83 -5.88
N PRO A 98 6.39 -16.57 -6.99
CA PRO A 98 6.79 -15.50 -7.90
C PRO A 98 6.81 -14.12 -7.24
N ALA A 99 5.80 -13.77 -6.44
CA ALA A 99 5.75 -12.49 -5.75
C ALA A 99 6.90 -12.33 -4.72
N LEU A 100 7.22 -13.41 -4.00
CA LEU A 100 8.35 -13.44 -3.07
C LEU A 100 9.68 -13.20 -3.81
N TYR A 101 9.97 -13.99 -4.85
CA TYR A 101 11.23 -13.87 -5.59
C TYR A 101 11.39 -12.53 -6.29
N THR A 102 10.35 -12.02 -6.94
CA THR A 102 10.39 -10.69 -7.57
C THR A 102 10.62 -9.59 -6.54
N THR A 103 10.00 -9.68 -5.37
CA THR A 103 10.23 -8.70 -4.28
C THR A 103 11.68 -8.76 -3.81
N LEU A 104 12.23 -9.97 -3.58
CA LEU A 104 13.62 -10.13 -3.15
C LEU A 104 14.63 -9.57 -4.17
N VAL A 105 14.42 -9.82 -5.46
CA VAL A 105 15.26 -9.24 -6.54
C VAL A 105 15.17 -7.72 -6.54
N GLY A 106 13.96 -7.17 -6.34
CA GLY A 106 13.74 -5.73 -6.20
C GLY A 106 14.42 -5.09 -4.98
N LEU A 107 14.87 -5.87 -3.99
CA LEU A 107 15.62 -5.33 -2.84
C LEU A 107 17.12 -5.15 -3.11
N ILE A 108 17.64 -5.72 -4.20
CA ILE A 108 19.06 -5.63 -4.56
C ILE A 108 19.53 -4.17 -4.71
N PRO A 109 18.82 -3.28 -5.43
CA PRO A 109 19.28 -1.90 -5.59
C PRO A 109 19.18 -1.05 -4.30
N PHE A 110 18.45 -1.52 -3.28
CA PHE A 110 18.54 -0.96 -1.94
C PHE A 110 19.79 -1.47 -1.22
N ALA A 111 20.02 -2.78 -1.18
CA ALA A 111 21.08 -3.36 -0.36
C ALA A 111 22.50 -3.17 -0.96
N ALA A 112 22.63 -3.19 -2.28
CA ALA A 112 23.93 -3.18 -2.95
C ALA A 112 24.74 -1.88 -2.71
N PRO A 113 24.18 -0.67 -2.81
CA PRO A 113 24.92 0.58 -2.58
C PRO A 113 25.60 0.68 -1.20
N PRO A 114 24.89 0.54 -0.05
CA PRO A 114 25.53 0.59 1.26
C PRO A 114 26.50 -0.59 1.46
N LEU A 115 26.21 -1.79 0.93
CA LEU A 115 27.11 -2.93 1.02
C LEU A 115 28.45 -2.65 0.32
N ILE A 116 28.43 -2.08 -0.88
CA ILE A 116 29.65 -1.70 -1.62
C ILE A 116 30.43 -0.62 -0.86
N MET A 117 29.75 0.38 -0.28
CA MET A 117 30.41 1.42 0.54
C MET A 117 31.08 0.84 1.80
N VAL A 118 30.44 -0.14 2.47
CA VAL A 118 31.02 -0.85 3.63
C VAL A 118 32.24 -1.67 3.25
N ILE A 119 32.23 -2.33 2.08
CA ILE A 119 33.35 -3.14 1.58
C ILE A 119 34.53 -2.23 1.18
N THR A 120 34.25 -1.14 0.49
CA THR A 120 35.27 -0.19 -0.01
C THR A 120 35.74 0.83 1.03
N LYS A 121 35.11 0.85 2.22
CA LYS A 121 35.39 1.80 3.32
C LYS A 121 35.42 3.27 2.85
N SER A 122 34.57 3.59 1.88
CA SER A 122 34.55 4.90 1.23
C SER A 122 33.11 5.29 0.93
N TYR A 123 32.74 6.54 1.19
CA TYR A 123 31.44 7.06 0.76
C TYR A 123 31.51 7.43 -0.72
N LEU A 124 30.58 6.90 -1.51
CA LEU A 124 30.50 7.10 -2.96
C LEU A 124 29.17 7.78 -3.31
N PRO A 125 29.14 9.12 -3.50
CA PRO A 125 27.91 9.88 -3.73
C PRO A 125 27.07 9.36 -4.90
N ILE A 126 27.72 8.82 -5.94
CA ILE A 126 27.03 8.21 -7.08
C ILE A 126 26.20 6.98 -6.67
N LEU A 127 26.69 6.17 -5.73
CA LEU A 127 25.95 5.01 -5.22
C LEU A 127 24.81 5.44 -4.30
N ALA A 128 25.00 6.49 -3.49
CA ALA A 128 23.93 7.08 -2.70
C ALA A 128 22.82 7.66 -3.60
N PHE A 129 23.20 8.36 -4.67
CA PHE A 129 22.27 8.89 -5.65
C PHE A 129 21.49 7.78 -6.37
N THR A 130 22.15 6.70 -6.81
CA THR A 130 21.44 5.59 -7.48
C THR A 130 20.49 4.87 -6.54
N GLN A 131 20.88 4.67 -5.27
CA GLN A 131 20.01 4.14 -4.23
C GLN A 131 18.80 5.03 -3.97
N MET A 132 19.01 6.34 -3.86
CA MET A 132 17.95 7.34 -3.67
C MET A 132 17.01 7.35 -4.89
N ALA A 133 17.54 7.38 -6.11
CA ALA A 133 16.74 7.35 -7.33
C ALA A 133 15.89 6.07 -7.46
N TYR A 134 16.47 4.92 -7.08
CA TYR A 134 15.72 3.67 -7.00
C TYR A 134 14.64 3.72 -5.91
N GLY A 135 14.97 4.26 -4.74
CA GLY A 135 14.02 4.45 -3.63
C GLY A 135 12.84 5.35 -4.01
N ALA A 136 13.09 6.44 -4.74
CA ALA A 136 12.05 7.30 -5.29
C ALA A 136 11.17 6.55 -6.30
N SER A 137 11.77 5.76 -7.20
CA SER A 137 11.04 4.96 -8.18
C SER A 137 10.17 3.89 -7.51
N PHE A 138 10.73 3.18 -6.51
CA PHE A 138 10.02 2.18 -5.72
C PHE A 138 8.86 2.81 -4.96
N LEU A 139 9.06 3.98 -4.34
CA LEU A 139 8.02 4.69 -3.61
C LEU A 139 6.88 5.13 -4.53
N ALA A 140 7.18 5.66 -5.72
CA ALA A 140 6.15 5.99 -6.72
C ALA A 140 5.38 4.73 -7.17
N PHE A 141 6.07 3.59 -7.34
CA PHE A 141 5.45 2.32 -7.65
C PHE A 141 4.46 1.84 -6.57
N LEU A 142 4.72 2.10 -5.27
CA LEU A 142 3.76 1.82 -4.19
C LEU A 142 2.42 2.53 -4.38
N GLY A 143 2.44 3.78 -4.87
CA GLY A 143 1.22 4.51 -5.24
C GLY A 143 0.42 3.79 -6.32
N GLY A 144 1.09 3.33 -7.37
CA GLY A 144 0.46 2.59 -8.48
C GLY A 144 -0.17 1.25 -8.06
N ILE A 145 0.44 0.54 -7.11
CA ILE A 145 -0.10 -0.73 -6.59
C ILE A 145 -1.49 -0.53 -5.95
N ARG A 146 -1.69 0.59 -5.27
CA ARG A 146 -2.98 0.91 -4.64
C ARG A 146 -4.07 1.12 -5.68
N TRP A 147 -3.78 1.79 -6.79
CA TRP A 147 -4.68 1.88 -7.94
C TRP A 147 -5.01 0.49 -8.49
N GLY A 148 -4.00 -0.36 -8.68
CA GLY A 148 -4.19 -1.73 -9.17
C GLY A 148 -5.09 -2.61 -8.31
N PHE A 149 -5.16 -2.35 -6.99
CA PHE A 149 -6.00 -3.13 -6.09
C PHE A 149 -7.46 -2.66 -6.04
N VAL A 150 -7.74 -1.37 -6.22
CA VAL A 150 -9.12 -0.83 -6.10
C VAL A 150 -9.93 -0.93 -7.39
N LEU A 151 -9.29 -1.16 -8.54
CA LEU A 151 -9.93 -1.18 -9.85
C LEU A 151 -10.71 -2.47 -10.19
N PRO A 152 -10.26 -3.69 -9.82
CA PRO A 152 -10.99 -4.91 -10.18
C PRO A 152 -12.41 -4.94 -9.59
N GLU A 153 -13.37 -5.39 -10.39
CA GLU A 153 -14.74 -5.63 -9.92
C GLU A 153 -14.74 -6.64 -8.77
N GLY A 154 -15.44 -6.31 -7.67
CA GLY A 154 -15.45 -7.13 -6.47
C GLY A 154 -14.23 -6.95 -5.56
N SER A 155 -13.34 -5.99 -5.82
CA SER A 155 -12.28 -5.64 -4.88
C SER A 155 -12.85 -5.29 -3.50
N PRO A 156 -12.24 -5.76 -2.40
CA PRO A 156 -12.69 -5.41 -1.05
C PRO A 156 -12.46 -3.93 -0.73
N ALA A 157 -11.68 -3.21 -1.54
CA ALA A 157 -11.51 -1.77 -1.43
C ALA A 157 -12.21 -1.07 -2.60
N LYS A 158 -13.14 -0.17 -2.26
CA LYS A 158 -13.84 0.64 -3.26
C LYS A 158 -12.92 1.72 -3.83
N PRO A 159 -13.09 2.11 -5.11
CA PRO A 159 -12.39 3.21 -5.75
C PRO A 159 -12.89 4.58 -5.26
N ASP A 160 -12.93 4.75 -3.94
CA ASP A 160 -13.35 5.98 -3.28
C ASP A 160 -12.23 7.02 -3.31
N TYR A 161 -12.58 8.31 -3.30
CA TYR A 161 -11.62 9.42 -3.32
C TYR A 161 -10.52 9.30 -2.28
N ILE A 162 -10.82 8.81 -1.07
CA ILE A 162 -9.83 8.65 0.00
C ILE A 162 -8.79 7.58 -0.38
N ASN A 163 -9.22 6.48 -0.97
CA ASN A 163 -8.32 5.41 -1.40
C ASN A 163 -7.45 5.83 -2.58
N LEU A 164 -8.02 6.57 -3.53
CA LEU A 164 -7.27 7.07 -4.69
C LEU A 164 -6.37 8.25 -4.34
N ALA A 165 -6.80 9.18 -3.50
CA ALA A 165 -5.97 10.32 -3.09
C ALA A 165 -4.78 9.89 -2.23
N SER A 166 -4.96 8.93 -1.31
CA SER A 166 -3.84 8.41 -0.49
C SER A 166 -2.77 7.66 -1.29
N SER A 167 -3.10 7.22 -2.52
CA SER A 167 -2.12 6.66 -3.45
C SER A 167 -1.20 7.71 -4.09
N MET A 168 -1.59 9.00 -4.03
CA MET A 168 -0.76 10.11 -4.51
C MET A 168 0.35 10.44 -3.51
N SER A 169 0.18 10.15 -2.23
CA SER A 169 1.18 10.50 -1.21
C SER A 169 2.56 9.91 -1.53
N PRO A 170 2.72 8.60 -1.83
CA PRO A 170 4.03 8.06 -2.21
C PRO A 170 4.65 8.73 -3.45
N VAL A 171 3.83 9.07 -4.46
CA VAL A 171 4.30 9.75 -5.68
C VAL A 171 4.79 11.16 -5.37
N LEU A 172 4.09 11.91 -4.51
CA LEU A 172 4.52 13.24 -4.08
C LEU A 172 5.85 13.19 -3.31
N PHE A 173 6.00 12.27 -2.35
CA PHE A 173 7.27 12.11 -1.63
C PHE A 173 8.42 11.70 -2.56
N SER A 174 8.15 10.83 -3.54
CA SER A 174 9.12 10.47 -4.57
C SER A 174 9.55 11.68 -5.39
N TRP A 175 8.60 12.48 -5.86
CA TRP A 175 8.89 13.70 -6.62
C TRP A 175 9.69 14.71 -5.80
N VAL A 176 9.31 14.94 -4.54
CA VAL A 176 10.03 15.84 -3.61
C VAL A 176 11.46 15.34 -3.35
N ALA A 177 11.67 14.03 -3.17
CA ALA A 177 13.01 13.47 -3.00
C ALA A 177 13.91 13.71 -4.22
N ILE A 178 13.35 13.62 -5.43
CA ILE A 178 14.08 13.92 -6.67
C ILE A 178 14.41 15.42 -6.76
N LEU A 179 13.51 16.31 -6.34
CA LEU A 179 13.77 17.76 -6.31
C LEU A 179 14.94 18.11 -5.37
N PHE A 180 15.07 17.41 -4.24
CA PHE A 180 16.18 17.58 -3.30
C PHE A 180 17.41 16.72 -3.63
N SER A 181 17.53 16.19 -4.85
CA SER A 181 18.62 15.28 -5.21
C SER A 181 20.03 15.88 -5.14
N GLU A 182 20.16 17.22 -5.13
CA GLU A 182 21.45 17.89 -4.88
C GLU A 182 21.91 17.76 -3.43
N ARG A 183 20.96 17.62 -2.49
CA ARG A 183 21.20 17.46 -1.05
C ARG A 183 20.76 16.05 -0.65
N LEU A 184 21.60 15.07 -0.97
CA LEU A 184 21.29 13.63 -0.88
C LEU A 184 20.71 13.20 0.48
N ASN A 185 21.24 13.74 1.59
CA ASN A 185 20.73 13.46 2.93
C ASN A 185 19.23 13.77 3.06
N GLU A 186 18.83 14.96 2.60
CA GLU A 186 17.46 15.44 2.71
C GLU A 186 16.53 14.65 1.77
N ALA A 187 17.01 14.30 0.58
CA ALA A 187 16.29 13.42 -0.34
C ALA A 187 16.06 12.04 0.29
N ILE A 188 17.08 11.43 0.90
CA ILE A 188 16.98 10.12 1.56
C ILE A 188 16.03 10.19 2.76
N VAL A 189 16.11 11.24 3.59
CA VAL A 189 15.19 11.45 4.71
C VAL A 189 13.75 11.59 4.22
N THR A 190 13.53 12.33 3.11
CA THR A 190 12.21 12.45 2.47
C THR A 190 11.68 11.08 2.03
N LEU A 191 12.52 10.22 1.46
CA LEU A 191 12.14 8.85 1.10
C LEU A 191 11.79 8.00 2.31
N ILE A 192 12.57 8.10 3.40
CA ILE A 192 12.29 7.38 4.65
C ILE A 192 10.90 7.76 5.19
N ILE A 193 10.59 9.06 5.22
CA ILE A 193 9.27 9.57 5.65
C ILE A 193 8.18 9.05 4.71
N GLY A 194 8.39 9.15 3.40
CA GLY A 194 7.44 8.68 2.38
C GLY A 194 7.17 7.18 2.47
N LEU A 195 8.20 6.36 2.67
CA LEU A 195 8.09 4.91 2.90
C LEU A 195 7.28 4.59 4.15
N GLY A 196 7.51 5.32 5.24
CA GLY A 196 6.75 5.19 6.48
C GLY A 196 5.27 5.52 6.29
N ILE A 197 4.96 6.63 5.62
CA ILE A 197 3.58 7.03 5.31
C ILE A 197 2.91 6.03 4.36
N ALA A 198 3.62 5.55 3.34
CA ALA A 198 3.12 4.54 2.41
C ALA A 198 2.75 3.24 3.14
N LEU A 199 3.65 2.73 3.98
CA LEU A 199 3.43 1.53 4.79
C LEU A 199 2.27 1.73 5.78
N HIS A 200 2.20 2.89 6.43
CA HIS A 200 1.10 3.23 7.32
C HIS A 200 -0.23 3.23 6.55
N ASN A 201 -0.32 3.95 5.44
CA ASN A 201 -1.53 4.01 4.63
C ASN A 201 -1.96 2.64 4.10
N GLU A 202 -1.02 1.76 3.80
CA GLU A 202 -1.29 0.41 3.32
C GLU A 202 -1.84 -0.50 4.45
N LEU A 203 -1.25 -0.44 5.63
CA LEU A 203 -1.68 -1.27 6.77
C LEU A 203 -3.01 -0.79 7.37
N PHE A 204 -3.26 0.53 7.40
CA PHE A 204 -4.45 1.10 8.04
C PHE A 204 -5.65 1.21 7.11
N LEU A 205 -5.48 1.69 5.88
CA LEU A 205 -6.64 1.88 4.99
C LEU A 205 -7.08 0.58 4.30
N LEU A 206 -6.23 -0.44 4.27
CA LEU A 206 -6.51 -1.70 3.57
C LEU A 206 -6.38 -2.91 4.52
N PRO A 207 -7.26 -3.03 5.53
CA PRO A 207 -7.30 -4.21 6.39
C PRO A 207 -7.63 -5.48 5.60
N HIS A 208 -8.18 -5.35 4.38
CA HIS A 208 -8.58 -6.46 3.52
C HIS A 208 -7.46 -7.03 2.64
N TYR A 209 -6.24 -6.49 2.68
CA TYR A 209 -5.14 -7.12 1.93
C TYR A 209 -4.85 -8.53 2.46
N PRO A 210 -4.50 -9.49 1.57
CA PRO A 210 -4.01 -10.79 1.98
C PRO A 210 -2.84 -10.64 2.96
N ASN A 211 -2.82 -11.45 4.03
CA ASN A 211 -1.80 -11.33 5.08
C ASN A 211 -0.38 -11.52 4.53
N TRP A 212 -0.20 -12.41 3.54
CA TRP A 212 1.09 -12.61 2.87
C TRP A 212 1.61 -11.33 2.20
N PHE A 213 0.71 -10.53 1.60
CA PHE A 213 1.07 -9.29 0.93
C PHE A 213 1.51 -8.22 1.94
N LYS A 214 0.75 -8.06 3.03
CA LYS A 214 1.13 -7.16 4.14
C LYS A 214 2.49 -7.53 4.71
N ALA A 215 2.75 -8.83 4.85
CA ALA A 215 4.01 -9.32 5.37
C ALA A 215 5.19 -8.98 4.44
N LEU A 216 5.02 -9.20 3.12
CA LEU A 216 6.02 -8.80 2.11
C LEU A 216 6.29 -7.31 2.14
N ARG A 217 5.25 -6.50 2.34
CA ARG A 217 5.34 -5.03 2.38
C ARG A 217 6.08 -4.54 3.60
N ILE A 218 5.81 -5.12 4.76
CA ILE A 218 6.56 -4.84 5.99
C ILE A 218 8.05 -5.17 5.80
N ILE A 219 8.39 -6.36 5.28
CA ILE A 219 9.80 -6.74 5.09
C ILE A 219 10.49 -5.85 4.06
N SER A 220 9.89 -5.65 2.90
CA SER A 220 10.51 -4.84 1.84
C SER A 220 10.75 -3.40 2.29
N THR A 221 9.78 -2.80 2.98
CA THR A 221 9.92 -1.45 3.54
C THR A 221 10.97 -1.40 4.64
N LEU A 222 11.05 -2.42 5.50
CA LEU A 222 12.06 -2.51 6.55
C LEU A 222 13.48 -2.64 5.96
N VAL A 223 13.67 -3.47 4.95
CA VAL A 223 14.97 -3.63 4.26
C VAL A 223 15.36 -2.32 3.58
N ALA A 224 14.44 -1.66 2.88
CA ALA A 224 14.68 -0.36 2.27
C ALA A 224 15.04 0.70 3.32
N PHE A 225 14.29 0.77 4.43
CA PHE A 225 14.55 1.69 5.53
C PHE A 225 15.94 1.49 6.13
N ILE A 226 16.28 0.26 6.51
CA ILE A 226 17.60 -0.06 7.11
C ILE A 226 18.72 0.29 6.14
N SER A 227 18.57 -0.07 4.86
CA SER A 227 19.52 0.24 3.81
C SER A 227 19.76 1.76 3.66
N LEU A 228 18.69 2.56 3.61
CA LEU A 228 18.79 4.02 3.51
C LEU A 228 19.43 4.65 4.75
N VAL A 229 19.07 4.16 5.94
CA VAL A 229 19.69 4.60 7.21
C VAL A 229 21.18 4.27 7.24
N ILE A 230 21.58 3.07 6.79
CA ILE A 230 23.01 2.71 6.68
C ILE A 230 23.71 3.72 5.78
N THR A 231 23.16 4.06 4.61
CA THR A 231 23.78 5.04 3.71
C THR A 231 23.98 6.41 4.36
N LEU A 232 23.01 6.91 5.12
CA LEU A 232 23.15 8.14 5.91
C LEU A 232 24.25 8.03 6.97
N ILE A 233 24.37 6.88 7.64
CA ILE A 233 25.43 6.64 8.62
C ILE A 233 26.79 6.60 7.95
N LEU A 234 26.91 5.97 6.78
CA LEU A 234 28.19 5.85 6.06
C LEU A 234 28.73 7.19 5.56
N GLU A 235 27.85 8.11 5.17
CA GLU A 235 28.24 9.49 4.82
C GLU A 235 28.94 10.20 5.99
N ASN A 236 28.51 9.95 7.22
CA ASN A 236 29.09 10.54 8.43
C ASN A 236 30.40 9.86 8.89
N ILE A 237 30.63 8.59 8.49
CA ILE A 237 31.78 7.79 8.97
C ILE A 237 32.94 7.80 7.97
N TYR A 238 32.66 7.73 6.67
CA TYR A 238 33.70 7.54 5.64
C TYR A 238 34.07 8.84 4.94
N PRO A 239 35.35 9.02 4.58
CA PRO A 239 35.75 10.13 3.73
C PRO A 239 35.06 10.01 2.37
N GLU A 240 34.55 11.13 1.87
CA GLU A 240 33.95 11.21 0.55
C GLU A 240 35.00 10.96 -0.53
N LYS A 241 34.82 9.89 -1.32
CA LYS A 241 35.58 9.67 -2.55
C LYS A 241 34.70 10.07 -3.72
N GLY A 242 34.84 11.32 -4.15
CA GLY A 242 34.18 11.85 -5.34
C GLY A 242 34.98 13.01 -5.92
N PRO A 243 34.83 13.30 -7.22
CA PRO A 243 35.30 14.58 -7.75
C PRO A 243 34.53 15.67 -6.99
N ARG A 244 35.26 16.49 -6.22
CA ARG A 244 34.69 17.71 -5.64
C ARG A 244 34.03 18.46 -6.79
N ARG A 245 32.71 18.66 -6.75
CA ARG A 245 32.06 19.55 -7.70
C ARG A 245 32.71 20.92 -7.50
N PHE A 246 33.44 21.40 -8.50
CA PHE A 246 33.65 22.83 -8.64
C PHE A 246 32.27 23.42 -8.97
N ASP A 247 31.93 24.48 -8.25
CA ASP A 247 30.67 25.24 -8.38
C ASP A 247 30.34 25.61 -9.84
#